data_AF-A0A2G7H0D2-F1
#
_entry.id   AF-A0A2G7H0D2-F1
#
_cell.length_a   1.000
_cell.length_b   1.000
_cell.length_c   1.000
_cell.angle_alpha   90.00
_cell.angle_beta   90.00
_cell.angle_gamma   90.00
#
_symmetry.space_group_name_H-M   'P 1'
#
loop_
_entity.id
_entity.type
_entity.pdbx_description
1 polymer ?
#
loop_
_entity_poly.entity_id
_entity_poly.type
_entity_poly.pdbx_seq_one_letter_code
_entity_poly.pdbx_strand_id
1 'polypeptide(L)'
;MTAVDRRRVRRRLRAPDGVELRLALPTGTVLTPGSVLEVRGGVSYVVGAAPEDVAVVCPRDLPEAAAVAHAVGNLHRDFVPDGQAFLALWDAPLELLLSRMGVPFTREERPFYGRPAWEHES
;
A
#
# COMPACT_ATOMS: atom_id res chain seq x y z
N MET A 1 -7.28 -5.83 -2.20
CA MET A 1 -7.00 -5.02 -3.40
C MET A 1 -5.60 -4.44 -3.26
N THR A 2 -4.77 -4.49 -4.30
CA THR A 2 -3.43 -3.86 -4.26
C THR A 2 -3.53 -2.33 -4.16
N ALA A 3 -2.42 -1.64 -3.92
CA ALA A 3 -2.36 -0.19 -3.92
C ALA A 3 -2.74 0.42 -5.28
N VAL A 4 -2.31 -0.21 -6.36
CA VAL A 4 -2.67 0.18 -7.74
C VAL A 4 -4.16 -0.04 -8.00
N ASP A 5 -4.70 -1.20 -7.59
CA ASP A 5 -6.12 -1.50 -7.70
C ASP A 5 -7.01 -0.45 -7.03
N ARG A 6 -6.56 0.11 -5.92
CA ARG A 6 -7.32 1.12 -5.16
C ARG A 6 -7.47 2.46 -5.89
N ARG A 7 -6.72 2.71 -6.97
CA ARG A 7 -6.88 3.89 -7.85
C ARG A 7 -7.85 3.68 -9.02
N ARG A 8 -8.16 2.43 -9.39
CA ARG A 8 -8.96 2.11 -10.58
C ARG A 8 -10.48 2.19 -10.31
N VAL A 9 -11.01 3.36 -10.01
CA VAL A 9 -12.37 3.51 -9.42
C VAL A 9 -13.57 3.45 -10.39
N ARG A 10 -13.35 3.03 -11.63
CA ARG A 10 -14.40 2.80 -12.63
C ARG A 10 -14.27 1.39 -13.19
N ARG A 11 -14.87 0.42 -12.52
CA ARG A 11 -14.81 -0.99 -12.90
C ARG A 11 -15.87 -1.83 -12.21
N ARG A 12 -16.05 -3.06 -12.69
CA ARG A 12 -16.78 -4.09 -11.96
C ARG A 12 -15.81 -4.82 -11.03
N LEU A 13 -16.25 -5.07 -9.80
CA LEU A 13 -15.58 -5.88 -8.81
C LEU A 13 -16.42 -7.10 -8.52
N ARG A 14 -15.76 -8.22 -8.21
CA ARG A 14 -16.43 -9.41 -7.68
C ARG A 14 -16.01 -9.60 -6.24
N ALA A 15 -16.97 -9.56 -5.33
CA ALA A 15 -16.77 -9.83 -3.92
C ALA A 15 -16.54 -11.34 -3.68
N PRO A 16 -15.95 -11.74 -2.53
CA PRO A 16 -15.65 -13.14 -2.23
C PRO A 16 -16.89 -14.05 -2.20
N ASP A 17 -18.06 -13.51 -1.85
CA ASP A 17 -19.35 -14.21 -1.88
C ASP A 17 -19.98 -14.30 -3.28
N GLY A 18 -19.27 -13.79 -4.30
CA GLY A 18 -19.68 -13.83 -5.70
C GLY A 18 -20.50 -12.64 -6.16
N VAL A 19 -20.85 -11.70 -5.28
CA VAL A 19 -21.62 -10.50 -5.62
C VAL A 19 -20.80 -9.57 -6.53
N GLU A 20 -21.42 -9.10 -7.61
CA GLU A 20 -20.83 -8.06 -8.48
C GLU A 20 -21.14 -6.67 -7.90
N LEU A 21 -20.09 -5.89 -7.63
CA LEU A 21 -20.15 -4.48 -7.25
C LEU A 21 -19.71 -3.62 -8.43
N ARG A 22 -20.39 -2.50 -8.66
CA ARG A 22 -20.05 -1.56 -9.74
C ARG A 22 -19.47 -0.29 -9.15
N LEU A 23 -18.17 -0.08 -9.33
CA LEU A 23 -17.52 1.16 -8.95
C LEU A 23 -17.69 2.21 -10.05
N ALA A 24 -18.24 3.36 -9.67
CA ALA A 24 -18.39 4.54 -10.54
C ALA A 24 -18.10 5.82 -9.74
N LEU A 25 -16.88 5.95 -9.22
CA LEU A 25 -16.47 7.13 -8.44
C LEU A 25 -15.81 8.19 -9.33
N PRO A 26 -15.72 9.46 -8.87
CA PRO A 26 -14.99 10.51 -9.56
C PRO A 26 -13.54 10.11 -9.87
N THR A 27 -13.01 10.64 -10.97
CA THR A 27 -11.59 10.45 -11.33
C THR A 27 -10.70 11.03 -10.23
N GLY A 28 -9.64 10.32 -9.87
CA GLY A 28 -8.73 10.71 -8.79
C GLY A 28 -9.14 10.23 -7.40
N THR A 29 -10.32 9.60 -7.24
CA THR A 29 -10.64 8.93 -5.97
C THR A 29 -9.68 7.77 -5.72
N VAL A 30 -9.16 7.68 -4.50
CA VAL A 30 -8.36 6.55 -4.01
C VAL A 30 -9.17 5.82 -2.96
N LEU A 31 -9.38 4.52 -3.14
CA LEU A 31 -10.07 3.68 -2.18
C LEU A 31 -9.18 3.44 -0.96
N THR A 32 -9.65 3.80 0.23
CA THR A 32 -8.91 3.59 1.48
C THR A 32 -9.32 2.27 2.12
N PRO A 33 -8.38 1.39 2.51
CA PRO A 33 -8.71 0.18 3.26
C PRO A 33 -9.56 0.50 4.50
N GLY A 34 -10.57 -0.33 4.77
CA GLY A 34 -11.56 -0.09 5.83
C GLY A 34 -12.76 0.75 5.40
N SER A 35 -12.74 1.39 4.23
CA SER A 35 -13.90 2.12 3.71
C SER A 35 -14.97 1.18 3.17
N VAL A 36 -16.24 1.47 3.47
CA VAL A 36 -17.39 0.73 2.95
C VAL A 36 -17.68 1.17 1.51
N LEU A 37 -17.75 0.21 0.60
CA LEU A 37 -18.12 0.42 -0.80
C LEU A 37 -19.64 0.41 -0.99
N GLU A 38 -20.31 -0.57 -0.38
CA GLU A 38 -21.76 -0.78 -0.49
C GLU A 38 -22.25 -1.58 0.72
N VAL A 39 -23.52 -1.40 1.10
CA VAL A 39 -24.23 -2.28 2.04
C VAL A 39 -25.40 -2.91 1.30
N ARG A 40 -25.44 -4.24 1.24
CA ARG A 40 -26.49 -4.98 0.53
C ARG A 40 -26.96 -6.16 1.36
N GLY A 41 -28.26 -6.23 1.62
CA GLY A 41 -28.86 -7.34 2.37
C GLY A 41 -28.27 -7.53 3.78
N GLY A 42 -27.87 -6.45 4.45
CA GLY A 42 -27.22 -6.51 5.77
C GLY A 42 -25.73 -6.85 5.74
N VAL A 43 -25.13 -7.08 4.57
CA VAL A 43 -23.70 -7.32 4.39
C VAL A 43 -23.02 -6.02 3.93
N SER A 44 -21.94 -5.63 4.62
CA SER A 44 -21.11 -4.49 4.25
C SER A 44 -19.90 -4.96 3.45
N TYR A 45 -19.72 -4.42 2.24
CA TYR A 45 -18.55 -4.67 1.41
C TYR A 45 -17.50 -3.61 1.69
N VAL A 46 -16.34 -4.03 2.19
CA VAL A 46 -15.30 -3.12 2.67
C VAL A 46 -14.04 -3.29 1.83
N VAL A 47 -13.36 -2.17 1.55
CA VAL A 47 -12.06 -2.17 0.87
C VAL A 47 -11.03 -2.87 1.76
N GLY A 48 -10.45 -3.98 1.29
CA GLY A 48 -9.32 -4.64 1.94
C GLY A 48 -7.99 -4.32 1.26
N ALA A 49 -6.91 -4.24 2.04
CA ALA A 49 -5.53 -4.25 1.51
C ALA A 49 -5.14 -5.70 1.17
N ALA A 50 -4.73 -5.96 -0.06
CA ALA A 50 -4.16 -7.26 -0.42
C ALA A 50 -2.70 -7.34 0.07
N PRO A 51 -2.19 -8.54 0.37
CA PRO A 51 -0.75 -8.76 0.47
C PRO A 51 -0.06 -8.28 -0.82
N GLU A 52 0.99 -7.48 -0.65
CA GLU A 52 1.84 -6.95 -1.71
C GLU A 52 3.30 -7.17 -1.31
N ASP A 53 4.20 -7.20 -2.29
CA ASP A 53 5.63 -7.31 -2.08
C ASP A 53 6.18 -6.02 -1.48
N VAL A 54 6.69 -6.10 -0.25
CA VAL A 54 7.11 -4.94 0.55
C VAL A 54 8.49 -5.16 1.17
N ALA A 55 9.21 -4.05 1.35
CA ALA A 55 10.30 -3.98 2.31
C ALA A 55 9.69 -3.76 3.71
N VAL A 56 9.98 -4.67 4.64
CA VAL A 56 9.70 -4.52 6.07
C VAL A 56 10.95 -3.97 6.72
N VAL A 57 10.93 -2.69 7.06
CA VAL A 57 12.07 -1.96 7.61
C VAL A 57 11.91 -1.81 9.12
N CYS A 58 12.95 -2.17 9.86
CA CYS A 58 13.00 -2.08 11.32
C CYS A 58 14.13 -1.14 11.74
N PRO A 59 13.91 0.19 11.77
CA PRO A 59 14.87 1.13 12.29
C PRO A 59 15.22 0.81 13.75
N ARG A 60 16.48 1.00 14.12
CA ARG A 60 17.04 0.73 15.44
C ARG A 60 16.70 1.83 16.44
N ASP A 61 16.52 3.06 15.96
CA ASP A 61 16.20 4.23 16.76
C ASP A 61 15.41 5.28 15.97
N LEU A 62 14.94 6.32 16.67
CA LEU A 62 14.15 7.39 16.10
C LEU A 62 14.92 8.23 15.06
N PRO A 63 16.20 8.60 15.26
CA PRO A 63 17.00 9.25 14.22
C PRO A 63 17.10 8.45 12.92
N GLU A 64 17.35 7.14 13.01
CA GLU A 64 17.38 6.26 11.84
C GLU A 64 16.00 6.18 11.16
N ALA A 65 14.93 6.04 11.93
CA ALA A 65 13.57 6.03 11.40
C ALA A 65 13.26 7.32 10.62
N ALA A 66 13.63 8.49 11.16
CA ALA A 66 13.44 9.77 10.50
C ALA A 66 14.27 9.90 9.21
N ALA A 67 15.54 9.46 9.24
CA ALA A 67 16.40 9.48 8.06
C ALA A 67 15.87 8.58 6.94
N VAL A 68 15.44 7.35 7.28
CA VAL A 68 14.88 6.40 6.32
C VAL A 68 13.55 6.92 5.76
N ALA A 69 12.66 7.42 6.61
CA ALA A 69 11.39 8.00 6.17
C ALA A 69 11.60 9.17 5.21
N HIS A 70 12.56 10.05 5.50
CA HIS A 70 12.92 11.15 4.59
C HIS A 70 13.45 10.63 3.24
N ALA A 71 14.35 9.65 3.26
CA ALA A 71 14.95 9.11 2.04
C ALA A 71 13.93 8.34 1.17
N VAL A 72 13.07 7.52 1.78
CA VAL A 72 11.97 6.84 1.08
C VAL A 72 10.96 7.85 0.52
N GLY A 73 10.64 8.90 1.29
CA GLY A 73 9.80 10.01 0.85
C GLY A 73 10.38 10.76 -0.35
N ASN A 74 11.70 10.93 -0.43
CA ASN A 74 12.39 11.53 -1.59
C ASN A 74 12.29 10.68 -2.86
N LEU A 75 11.97 9.38 -2.75
CA LEU A 75 11.60 8.54 -3.89
C LEU A 75 10.12 8.69 -4.28
N HIS A 76 9.39 9.61 -3.64
CA HIS A 76 7.94 9.77 -3.76
C HIS A 76 7.16 8.50 -3.39
N ARG A 77 7.60 7.79 -2.35
CA ARG A 77 7.01 6.53 -1.90
C ARG A 77 6.43 6.69 -0.51
N ASP A 78 5.34 6.00 -0.27
CA ASP A 78 4.76 5.88 1.06
C ASP A 78 5.63 4.95 1.91
N PHE A 79 5.87 5.37 3.16
CA PHE A 79 6.53 4.60 4.20
C PHE A 79 5.57 4.52 5.38
N VAL A 80 4.87 3.39 5.51
CA VAL A 80 3.71 3.27 6.40
C VAL A 80 4.03 2.42 7.63
N PRO A 81 3.56 2.78 8.83
CA PRO A 81 3.78 1.96 10.03
C PRO A 81 3.03 0.63 9.94
N ASP A 82 3.66 -0.44 10.42
CA ASP A 82 3.09 -1.79 10.58
C ASP A 82 3.63 -2.44 11.86
N GLY A 83 2.89 -2.32 12.95
CA GLY A 83 3.32 -2.79 14.27
C GLY A 83 4.58 -2.08 14.76
N GLN A 84 5.69 -2.80 14.83
CA GLN A 84 7.03 -2.27 15.22
C GLN A 84 7.94 -2.02 14.01
N ALA A 85 7.43 -2.20 12.80
CA ALA A 85 8.16 -1.99 11.55
C ALA A 85 7.49 -0.91 10.71
N PHE A 86 8.09 -0.62 9.57
CA PHE A 86 7.53 0.21 8.52
C PHE A 86 7.56 -0.54 7.20
N LEU A 87 6.54 -0.32 6.36
CA LEU A 87 6.42 -0.94 5.05
C LEU A 87 6.60 0.10 3.95
N ALA A 88 7.27 -0.30 2.88
CA ALA A 88 7.22 0.37 1.59
C ALA A 88 7.15 -0.69 0.48
N LEU A 89 6.43 -0.40 -0.60
CA LEU A 89 6.36 -1.31 -1.74
C LEU A 89 7.76 -1.59 -2.28
N TRP A 90 8.07 -2.86 -2.53
CA TRP A 90 9.38 -3.32 -2.94
C TRP A 90 9.68 -2.96 -4.40
N ASP A 91 10.89 -2.47 -4.66
CA ASP A 91 11.54 -2.53 -5.97
C ASP A 91 13.07 -2.38 -5.82
N ALA A 92 13.81 -2.45 -6.94
CA ALA A 92 15.27 -2.35 -6.95
C ALA A 92 15.81 -0.99 -6.45
N PRO A 93 15.25 0.19 -6.84
CA PRO A 93 15.62 1.47 -6.24
C PRO A 93 15.50 1.53 -4.71
N LEU A 94 14.41 1.00 -4.14
CA LEU A 94 14.21 0.97 -2.70
C LEU A 94 15.24 0.06 -2.02
N GLU A 95 15.46 -1.14 -2.55
CA GLU A 95 16.47 -2.08 -2.03
C GLU A 95 17.87 -1.45 -1.98
N LEU A 96 18.27 -0.79 -3.07
CA LEU A 96 19.56 -0.12 -3.16
C LEU A 96 19.68 1.02 -2.14
N LEU A 97 18.61 1.79 -1.94
CA LEU A 97 18.56 2.86 -0.95
C LEU A 97 18.76 2.30 0.46
N LEU A 98 17.93 1.34 0.87
CA LEU A 98 17.96 0.76 2.21
C LEU A 98 19.31 0.09 2.51
N SER A 99 19.86 -0.64 1.52
CA SER A 99 21.16 -1.28 1.64
C SER A 99 22.29 -0.27 1.84
N ARG A 100 22.29 0.86 1.12
CA ARG A 100 23.29 1.93 1.27
C ARG A 100 23.19 2.63 2.62
N MET A 101 21.98 2.77 3.16
CA MET A 101 21.77 3.34 4.49
C MET A 101 22.16 2.38 5.62
N GLY A 102 22.30 1.08 5.32
CA GLY A 102 22.64 0.06 6.32
C GLY A 102 21.54 -0.14 7.37
N VAL A 103 20.28 0.13 7.01
CA VAL A 103 19.11 -0.12 7.87
C VAL A 103 18.70 -1.59 7.75
N PRO A 104 18.29 -2.26 8.85
CA PRO A 104 17.73 -3.61 8.76
C PRO A 104 16.40 -3.63 8.01
N PHE A 105 16.29 -4.51 7.01
CA PHE A 105 15.02 -4.78 6.33
C PHE A 105 14.92 -6.23 5.83
N THR A 106 13.70 -6.69 5.62
CA THR A 106 13.36 -7.96 4.96
C THR A 106 12.40 -7.70 3.80
N ARG A 107 12.34 -8.61 2.82
CA ARG A 107 11.35 -8.60 1.75
C ARG A 107 10.26 -9.63 2.08
N GLU A 108 9.01 -9.20 2.16
CA GLU A 108 7.88 -10.03 2.58
C GLU A 108 6.61 -9.69 1.78
N GLU A 109 5.64 -10.60 1.77
CA GLU A 109 4.28 -10.30 1.31
C GLU A 109 3.41 -9.87 2.51
N ARG A 110 3.03 -8.60 2.58
CA ARG A 110 2.16 -8.06 3.65
C ARG A 110 1.08 -7.13 3.12
N PRO A 111 -0.08 -7.03 3.80
CA PRO A 111 -1.09 -6.04 3.45
C PRO A 111 -0.52 -4.62 3.51
N PHE A 112 -0.52 -3.92 2.38
CA PHE A 112 0.05 -2.58 2.31
C PHE A 112 -1.05 -1.52 2.34
N TYR A 113 -1.02 -0.60 3.32
CA TYR A 113 -2.06 0.40 3.51
C TYR A 113 -1.76 1.74 2.82
N GLY A 114 -0.53 1.95 2.36
CA GLY A 114 -0.11 3.15 1.65
C GLY A 114 -0.62 3.25 0.22
N ARG A 115 -0.18 4.31 -0.46
CA ARG A 115 -0.41 4.59 -1.88
C ARG A 115 0.58 3.80 -2.74
N PRO A 116 0.19 3.45 -3.99
CA PRO A 116 1.12 2.79 -4.89
C PRO A 116 2.33 3.68 -5.15
N ALA A 117 3.50 3.06 -5.36
CA ALA A 117 4.63 3.75 -5.95
C ALA A 117 4.18 4.32 -7.31
N TRP A 118 4.69 5.49 -7.68
CA TRP A 118 4.42 6.05 -9.01
C TRP A 118 5.00 5.09 -10.06
N GLU A 119 4.17 4.21 -10.61
CA GLU A 119 4.47 3.58 -11.89
C GLU A 119 4.39 4.69 -12.94
N HIS A 120 5.47 4.86 -13.69
CA HIS A 120 5.36 5.47 -15.01
C HIS A 120 4.33 4.64 -15.77
N GLU A 121 3.13 5.19 -15.99
CA GLU A 121 2.23 4.72 -17.03
C GLU A 121 3.06 4.69 -18.31
N SER A 122 3.52 3.50 -18.69
CA SER A 122 4.20 3.20 -19.95
C SER A 122 3.18 2.60 -20.90
#